data_AF-A0A1H3YX66-F1
#
_entry.id   AF-A0A1H3YX66-F1
#
_cell.length_a   1.000
_cell.length_b   1.000
_cell.length_c   1.000
_cell.angle_alpha   90.00
_cell.angle_beta   90.00
_cell.angle_gamma   90.00
#
_symmetry.space_group_name_H-M   'P 1'
#
loop_
_entity.id
_entity.type
_entity.pdbx_description
1 polymer ?
#
loop_
_entity_poly.entity_id
_entity_poly.type
_entity_poly.pdbx_seq_one_letter_code
_entity_poly.pdbx_strand_id
1 'polypeptide(L)'
;MASNIKRPIQIFNGTDWDKILPEISDDMIKSGFAQSLAASGYKKLPGGLIIQWGVTAGVVDGSGNLNKTITFPIAFPNDIACVFNRQHLNGLYTDVLNKNVWMVGYGLNSFSLIGNNLNANINFEIHWFAIGW
;
A
#
# COMPACT_ATOMS: atom_id res chain seq x y z
N MET A 1 33.03 -18.70 -6.44
CA MET A 1 32.76 -17.44 -7.16
C MET A 1 33.28 -16.31 -6.29
N ALA A 2 34.22 -15.50 -6.77
CA ALA A 2 34.76 -14.40 -5.97
C ALA A 2 33.70 -13.31 -5.83
N SER A 3 33.34 -12.98 -4.59
CA SER A 3 32.54 -11.80 -4.29
C SER A 3 33.42 -10.58 -4.51
N ASN A 4 33.10 -9.76 -5.51
CA ASN A 4 33.74 -8.46 -5.70
C ASN A 4 33.23 -7.51 -4.62
N ILE A 5 33.89 -7.51 -3.46
CA ILE A 5 33.68 -6.49 -2.43
C ILE A 5 34.15 -5.16 -3.01
N LYS A 6 33.22 -4.26 -3.34
CA LYS A 6 33.54 -2.90 -3.78
C LYS A 6 34.19 -2.17 -2.61
N ARG A 7 35.41 -1.65 -2.81
CA ARG A 7 36.15 -0.95 -1.76
C ARG A 7 35.53 0.43 -1.52
N PRO A 8 35.36 0.87 -0.25
CA PRO A 8 34.95 2.24 0.04
C PRO A 8 35.88 3.24 -0.63
N ILE A 9 35.32 4.32 -1.17
CA ILE A 9 36.10 5.47 -1.66
C ILE A 9 36.44 6.31 -0.43
N GLN A 10 37.72 6.66 -0.28
CA GLN A 10 38.16 7.54 0.80
C GLN A 10 38.49 8.92 0.22
N ILE A 11 37.94 9.97 0.80
CA ILE A 11 38.23 11.36 0.40
C ILE A 11 38.83 12.06 1.62
N PHE A 12 39.93 12.79 1.42
CA PHE A 12 40.54 13.60 2.47
C PHE A 12 39.83 14.95 2.55
N ASN A 13 39.32 15.31 3.73
CA ASN A 13 38.59 16.57 3.95
C ASN A 13 39.48 17.71 4.48
N GLY A 14 40.79 17.47 4.61
CA GLY A 14 41.75 18.44 5.15
C GLY A 14 42.18 18.15 6.60
N THR A 15 41.47 17.29 7.33
CA THR A 15 41.82 16.90 8.71
C THR A 15 41.86 15.38 8.89
N ASP A 16 40.96 14.65 8.26
CA ASP A 16 40.95 13.18 8.25
C ASP A 16 40.46 12.59 6.93
N TRP A 17 40.58 11.26 6.82
CA TRP A 17 40.10 10.48 5.69
C TRP A 17 38.68 10.03 5.94
N ASP A 18 37.74 10.64 5.26
CA ASP A 18 36.35 10.26 5.35
C ASP A 18 36.08 9.05 4.44
N LYS A 19 35.37 8.05 4.96
CA LYS A 19 35.06 6.80 4.24
C LYS A 19 33.67 6.91 3.64
N ILE A 20 33.60 7.06 2.32
CA ILE A 20 32.34 7.06 1.58
C ILE A 20 32.10 5.65 1.05
N LEU A 21 31.06 4.99 1.57
CA LEU A 21 30.58 3.72 1.05
C LEU A 21 29.65 4.01 -0.15
N PRO A 22 29.97 3.59 -1.38
CA PRO A 22 29.10 3.79 -2.55
C PRO A 22 27.84 2.92 -2.54
N GLU A 23 27.56 2.22 -1.45
CA GLU A 23 26.45 1.30 -1.33
C GLU A 23 25.21 2.10 -0.92
N ILE A 24 24.44 2.54 -1.92
CA ILE A 24 22.99 2.89 -1.89
C ILE A 24 22.47 4.12 -1.10
N SER A 25 23.26 4.89 -0.34
CA SER A 25 22.67 5.78 0.68
C SER A 25 22.05 7.12 0.23
N ASP A 26 22.77 8.10 -0.32
CA ASP A 26 22.27 9.49 -0.11
C ASP A 26 21.51 10.14 -1.27
N ASP A 27 21.80 9.81 -2.53
CA ASP A 27 21.06 10.35 -3.70
C ASP A 27 19.80 9.54 -4.04
N MET A 28 19.72 8.29 -3.59
CA MET A 28 18.50 7.46 -3.66
C MET A 28 17.45 7.87 -2.62
N ILE A 29 17.89 8.46 -1.50
CA ILE A 29 17.05 8.86 -0.36
C ILE A 29 16.49 10.29 -0.52
N LYS A 30 17.17 11.19 -1.26
CA LYS A 30 16.72 12.59 -1.35
C LYS A 30 15.50 12.84 -2.24
N SER A 31 15.13 11.93 -3.14
CA SER A 31 13.85 12.01 -3.89
C SER A 31 13.16 10.68 -4.21
N GLY A 32 13.79 9.53 -3.95
CA GLY A 32 13.36 8.24 -4.51
C GLY A 32 12.49 7.36 -3.60
N PHE A 33 12.60 7.49 -2.28
CA PHE A 33 11.86 6.64 -1.33
C PHE A 33 11.09 7.50 -0.30
N ALA A 34 9.85 7.84 -0.62
CA ALA A 34 8.88 8.35 0.36
C ALA A 34 7.99 7.19 0.83
N GLN A 35 7.79 7.04 2.13
CA GLN A 35 6.94 5.97 2.67
C GLN A 35 6.16 6.40 3.91
N SER A 36 5.02 5.76 4.12
CA SER A 36 4.27 5.75 5.37
C SER A 36 3.95 4.30 5.75
N LEU A 37 4.39 3.87 6.93
CA LEU A 37 4.17 2.51 7.44
C LEU A 37 2.97 2.42 8.40
N ALA A 38 2.00 3.31 8.24
CA ALA A 38 0.73 3.21 8.96
C ALA A 38 -0.07 1.98 8.51
N ALA A 39 -1.13 1.64 9.25
CA ALA A 39 -2.03 0.53 8.92
C ALA A 39 -2.59 0.64 7.49
N SER A 40 -2.90 1.87 7.06
CA SER A 40 -3.05 2.23 5.65
C SER A 40 -1.85 3.09 5.25
N GLY A 41 -1.00 2.55 4.41
CA GLY A 41 0.34 3.05 4.16
C GLY A 41 0.74 2.99 2.69
N TYR A 42 1.93 3.50 2.40
CA TYR A 42 2.48 3.50 1.05
C TYR A 42 4.00 3.45 1.05
N LYS A 43 4.54 3.05 -0.10
CA LYS A 43 5.94 3.22 -0.46
C LYS A 43 6.05 3.66 -1.90
N LYS A 44 6.70 4.80 -2.12
CA LYS A 44 7.18 5.24 -3.43
C LYS A 44 8.54 4.58 -3.67
N LEU A 45 8.67 3.99 -4.84
CA LEU A 45 9.91 3.41 -5.32
C LEU A 45 10.57 4.38 -6.31
N PRO A 46 11.90 4.32 -6.44
CA PRO A 46 12.61 5.02 -7.50
C PRO A 46 12.02 4.66 -8.87
N GLY A 47 11.90 5.65 -9.74
CA GLY A 47 11.23 5.50 -11.03
C GLY A 47 9.73 5.83 -11.00
N GLY A 48 9.17 6.20 -9.85
CA GLY A 48 7.81 6.76 -9.74
C GLY A 48 6.73 5.74 -9.41
N LEU A 49 7.05 4.44 -9.38
CA LEU A 49 6.10 3.41 -8.98
C LEU A 49 5.71 3.57 -7.50
N ILE A 50 4.42 3.51 -7.22
CA ILE A 50 3.84 3.65 -5.89
C ILE A 50 3.11 2.35 -5.57
N ILE A 51 3.37 1.84 -4.37
CA ILE A 51 2.63 0.74 -3.77
C ILE A 51 1.88 1.30 -2.56
N GLN A 52 0.59 1.04 -2.46
CA GLN A 52 -0.24 1.44 -1.33
C GLN A 52 -1.01 0.24 -0.78
N TRP A 53 -1.27 0.24 0.51
CA TRP A 53 -2.04 -0.81 1.20
C TRP A 53 -2.91 -0.19 2.27
N GLY A 54 -3.88 -0.96 2.72
CA GLY A 54 -4.61 -0.59 3.91
C GLY A 54 -5.64 -1.58 4.36
N VAL A 55 -6.26 -1.21 5.48
CA VAL A 55 -7.38 -1.92 6.08
C VAL A 55 -8.49 -0.91 6.34
N THR A 56 -9.74 -1.32 6.11
CA THR A 56 -10.90 -0.46 6.32
C THR A 56 -12.07 -1.31 6.82
N ALA A 57 -12.83 -0.80 7.77
CA ALA A 57 -14.03 -1.49 8.24
C ALA A 57 -15.07 -1.64 7.12
N GLY A 58 -15.50 -2.87 6.88
CA GLY A 58 -16.64 -3.23 6.02
C GLY A 58 -17.94 -3.11 6.79
N VAL A 59 -18.39 -1.87 7.01
CA VAL A 59 -19.68 -1.60 7.66
C VAL A 59 -20.78 -1.69 6.61
N VAL A 60 -21.82 -2.45 6.94
CA VAL A 60 -23.00 -2.68 6.08
C VAL A 60 -24.20 -1.95 6.68
N ASP A 61 -25.13 -1.52 5.84
CA ASP A 61 -26.37 -0.89 6.29
C ASP A 61 -27.36 -1.92 6.86
N GLY A 62 -28.48 -1.43 7.41
CA GLY A 62 -29.54 -2.29 7.97
C GLY A 62 -30.26 -3.16 6.93
N SER A 63 -30.04 -2.92 5.63
CA SER A 63 -30.54 -3.75 4.52
C SER A 63 -29.48 -4.75 4.00
N GLY A 64 -28.31 -4.80 4.63
CA GLY A 64 -27.23 -5.71 4.23
C GLY A 64 -26.46 -5.26 2.99
N ASN A 65 -26.50 -3.97 2.64
CA ASN A 65 -25.71 -3.41 1.55
C ASN A 65 -24.46 -2.70 2.08
N LEU A 66 -23.39 -2.75 1.30
CA LEU A 66 -22.17 -1.98 1.50
C LEU A 66 -22.00 -1.03 0.32
N ASN A 67 -21.77 0.24 0.62
CA ASN A 67 -21.27 1.23 -0.34
C ASN A 67 -20.11 1.97 0.34
N LYS A 68 -18.89 1.75 -0.14
CA LYS A 68 -17.68 2.25 0.51
C LYS A 68 -16.72 2.83 -0.52
N THR A 69 -16.39 4.10 -0.33
CA THR A 69 -15.22 4.72 -0.99
C THR A 69 -14.06 4.72 -0.02
N ILE A 70 -12.91 4.19 -0.47
CA ILE A 70 -11.66 4.16 0.28
C ILE A 70 -10.69 5.12 -0.40
N THR A 71 -10.17 6.09 0.38
CA THR A 71 -9.16 7.04 -0.07
C THR A 71 -7.77 6.44 0.12
N PHE A 72 -6.92 6.55 -0.91
CA PHE A 72 -5.52 6.15 -0.80
C PHE A 72 -4.75 7.10 0.13
N PRO A 73 -3.73 6.60 0.86
CA PRO A 73 -2.83 7.45 1.65
C PRO A 73 -2.24 8.63 0.88
N ILE A 74 -1.95 8.44 -0.41
CA ILE A 74 -1.57 9.49 -1.35
C ILE A 74 -2.25 9.24 -2.70
N ALA A 75 -2.44 10.30 -3.50
CA ALA A 75 -2.91 10.12 -4.88
C ALA A 75 -1.81 9.51 -5.76
N PHE A 76 -2.19 8.63 -6.68
CA PHE A 76 -1.37 8.22 -7.81
C PHE A 76 -1.28 9.39 -8.81
N PRO A 77 -0.09 9.87 -9.19
CA PRO A 77 0.07 11.00 -10.09
C PRO A 77 -0.58 10.82 -11.47
N ASN A 78 -0.50 9.62 -12.06
CA ASN A 78 -0.85 9.38 -13.46
C ASN A 78 -1.90 8.28 -13.64
N ASP A 79 -1.65 7.08 -13.09
CA ASP A 79 -2.53 5.93 -13.31
C ASP A 79 -2.39 4.84 -12.24
N ILE A 80 -3.37 3.94 -12.18
CA ILE A 80 -3.43 2.79 -11.29
C ILE A 80 -3.43 1.52 -12.14
N ALA A 81 -2.36 0.73 -12.01
CA ALA A 81 -2.22 -0.52 -12.75
C ALA A 81 -3.13 -1.62 -12.19
N CYS A 82 -3.27 -1.71 -10.86
CA CYS A 82 -4.27 -2.58 -10.26
C CYS A 82 -4.63 -2.16 -8.83
N VAL A 83 -5.84 -2.55 -8.43
CA VAL A 83 -6.34 -2.52 -7.06
C VAL A 83 -6.96 -3.88 -6.77
N PHE A 84 -6.61 -4.46 -5.64
CA PHE A 84 -7.23 -5.68 -5.15
C PHE A 84 -7.65 -5.53 -3.70
N ASN A 85 -8.77 -6.18 -3.37
CA ASN A 85 -9.32 -6.20 -2.04
C ASN A 85 -9.60 -7.64 -1.60
N ARG A 86 -9.54 -7.84 -0.29
CA ARG A 86 -9.89 -9.08 0.38
C ARG A 86 -10.72 -8.74 1.61
N GLN A 87 -11.86 -9.39 1.78
CA GLN A 87 -12.58 -9.32 3.06
C GLN A 87 -11.92 -10.27 4.08
N HIS A 88 -11.72 -9.79 5.29
CA HIS A 88 -11.25 -10.54 6.44
C HIS A 88 -12.28 -10.44 7.56
N LEU A 89 -12.67 -11.58 8.13
CA LEU A 89 -13.54 -11.59 9.28
C LEU A 89 -12.71 -11.57 10.56
N ASN A 90 -13.08 -10.69 11.50
CA ASN A 90 -12.49 -10.69 12.82
C ASN A 90 -13.15 -11.81 13.67
N GLY A 91 -12.51 -12.99 13.71
CA GLY A 91 -12.94 -14.14 14.52
C GLY A 91 -13.39 -15.38 13.72
N LEU A 92 -13.56 -16.49 14.44
CA LEU A 92 -13.99 -17.78 13.91
C LEU A 92 -15.52 -17.81 13.71
N TYR A 93 -16.05 -17.23 12.64
CA TYR A 93 -17.42 -17.55 12.20
C TYR A 93 -17.39 -18.40 10.93
N THR A 94 -18.22 -19.43 10.93
CA THR A 94 -18.45 -20.36 9.81
C THR A 94 -19.38 -19.81 8.72
N ASP A 95 -19.80 -18.55 8.79
CA ASP A 95 -20.64 -17.92 7.77
C ASP A 95 -19.82 -17.38 6.59
N VAL A 96 -19.16 -18.29 5.88
CA VAL A 96 -18.37 -18.02 4.67
C VAL A 96 -19.27 -17.80 3.43
N LEU A 97 -20.59 -17.94 3.53
CA LEU A 97 -21.31 -18.34 2.33
C LEU A 97 -21.73 -17.25 1.34
N ASN A 98 -21.67 -15.94 1.64
CA ASN A 98 -21.91 -14.91 0.60
C ASN A 98 -21.37 -13.53 0.99
N LYS A 99 -20.08 -13.28 0.75
CA LYS A 99 -19.50 -11.94 0.80
C LYS A 99 -19.15 -11.48 -0.60
N ASN A 100 -20.16 -11.08 -1.36
CA ASN A 100 -19.93 -10.43 -2.63
C ASN A 100 -19.64 -8.96 -2.33
N VAL A 101 -18.36 -8.60 -2.17
CA VAL A 101 -17.91 -7.21 -2.25
C VAL A 101 -17.01 -7.12 -3.46
N TRP A 102 -17.37 -6.26 -4.39
CA TRP A 102 -16.64 -6.06 -5.64
C TRP A 102 -16.29 -4.59 -5.80
N MET A 103 -15.19 -4.34 -6.49
CA MET A 103 -14.82 -2.99 -6.88
C MET A 103 -15.68 -2.54 -8.05
N VAL A 104 -16.20 -1.32 -7.98
CA VAL A 104 -17.07 -0.72 -9.01
C VAL A 104 -16.33 0.34 -9.83
N GLY A 105 -15.28 0.93 -9.26
CA GLY A 105 -14.43 1.87 -9.96
C GLY A 105 -13.28 2.37 -9.10
N TYR A 106 -12.33 3.03 -9.74
CA TYR A 106 -11.22 3.70 -9.08
C TYR A 106 -10.94 5.05 -9.76
N GLY A 107 -10.37 5.96 -8.98
CA GLY A 107 -9.77 7.20 -9.44
C GLY A 107 -8.40 7.36 -8.77
N LEU A 108 -7.64 8.35 -9.19
CA LEU A 108 -6.25 8.53 -8.74
C LEU A 108 -6.08 8.66 -7.22
N ASN A 109 -7.14 9.05 -6.51
CA ASN A 109 -7.13 9.28 -5.06
C ASN A 109 -7.94 8.26 -4.25
N SER A 110 -8.72 7.39 -4.90
CA SER A 110 -9.67 6.53 -4.21
C SER A 110 -10.17 5.37 -5.07
N PHE A 111 -10.82 4.39 -4.44
CA PHE A 111 -11.58 3.37 -5.13
C PHE A 111 -12.87 3.07 -4.39
N SER A 112 -13.87 2.56 -5.11
CA SER A 112 -15.21 2.30 -4.58
C SER A 112 -15.54 0.82 -4.63
N LEU A 113 -16.08 0.32 -3.52
CA LEU A 113 -16.55 -1.04 -3.34
C LEU A 113 -18.06 -1.02 -3.09
N ILE A 114 -18.75 -2.00 -3.68
CA ILE A 114 -20.15 -2.31 -3.38
C ILE A 114 -20.25 -3.76 -2.94
N GLY A 115 -21.17 -4.05 -2.03
CA GLY A 115 -21.60 -5.41 -1.74
C GLY A 115 -23.08 -5.49 -1.41
N ASN A 116 -23.70 -6.60 -1.77
CA ASN A 116 -25.12 -6.85 -1.56
C ASN A 116 -25.32 -8.19 -0.82
N ASN A 117 -26.45 -8.33 -0.13
CA ASN A 117 -26.81 -9.54 0.61
C ASN A 117 -25.79 -9.92 1.70
N LEU A 118 -25.19 -8.91 2.34
CA LEU A 118 -24.27 -9.11 3.45
C LEU A 118 -25.06 -9.19 4.77
N ASN A 119 -24.69 -10.14 5.64
CA ASN A 119 -25.26 -10.21 6.99
C ASN A 119 -24.97 -8.91 7.76
N ALA A 120 -26.01 -8.15 8.12
CA ALA A 120 -25.93 -6.88 8.81
C ALA A 120 -25.34 -6.95 10.22
N ASN A 121 -25.33 -8.14 10.82
CA ASN A 121 -24.89 -8.37 12.20
C ASN A 121 -23.41 -8.75 12.32
N ILE A 122 -22.64 -8.72 11.22
CA ILE A 122 -21.23 -9.06 11.27
C ILE A 122 -20.35 -7.85 10.92
N ASN A 123 -19.30 -7.67 11.73
CA ASN A 123 -18.23 -6.72 11.44
C ASN A 123 -17.12 -7.46 10.72
N PHE A 124 -16.66 -6.92 9.58
CA PHE A 124 -15.51 -7.44 8.87
C PHE A 124 -14.60 -6.29 8.45
N GLU A 125 -13.37 -6.64 8.08
CA GLU A 125 -12.37 -5.74 7.57
C GLU A 125 -12.16 -5.99 6.08
N ILE A 126 -11.79 -4.95 5.36
CA ILE A 126 -11.42 -5.00 3.96
C ILE A 126 -9.95 -4.62 3.91
N HIS A 127 -9.11 -5.62 3.67
CA HIS A 127 -7.72 -5.40 3.34
C HIS A 127 -7.62 -5.12 1.85
N TRP A 128 -6.76 -4.20 1.47
CA TRP A 128 -6.58 -3.84 0.08
C TRP A 128 -5.14 -3.46 -0.19
N PHE A 129 -4.80 -3.53 -1.47
CA PHE A 129 -3.52 -3.13 -2.00
C PHE A 129 -3.72 -2.55 -3.39
N ALA A 130 -2.92 -1.54 -3.72
CA ALA A 130 -2.92 -0.89 -5.00
C ALA A 130 -1.49 -0.62 -5.47
N ILE A 131 -1.30 -0.65 -6.78
CA ILE A 131 -0.04 -0.29 -7.43
C ILE A 131 -0.32 0.59 -8.65
N GLY A 132 0.53 1.59 -8.85
CA GLY A 132 0.36 2.62 -9.88
C GLY A 132 1.53 3.60 -9.86
N TRP A 133 1.44 4.72 -10.58
CA TRP A 133 2.50 5.74 -10.64
C TRP A 133 1.93 7.13 -10.93
#